data_AF-A0A840SUB9-F1
#
_entry.id   AF-A0A840SUB9-F1
#
_cell.length_a   1.000
_cell.length_b   1.000
_cell.length_c   1.000
_cell.angle_alpha   90.00
_cell.angle_beta   90.00
_cell.angle_gamma   90.00
#
_symmetry.space_group_name_H-M   'P 1'
#
loop_
_entity.id
_entity.type
_entity.pdbx_description
1 polymer ?
#
loop_
_entity_poly.entity_id
_entity_poly.type
_entity_poly.pdbx_seq_one_letter_code
_entity_poly.pdbx_strand_id
1 'polypeptide(L)'
;MNPDLHMAGELKAGGGNLFTIFGEPDVLIHDDGPRLRVELRGVDIFKPSLGEVASSEPDEIACWFIDTDYNEESFFVRQAYFPAADLPYKAIRTTLKAEIDEDARESLKATVSRPFPRPKSGRIAVKVINHLGDEAMKVFGV
;
A
#
# COMPACT_ATOMS: atom_id res chain seq x y z
N MET A 1 -19.12 3.46 1.24
CA MET A 1 -19.27 4.39 0.10
C MET A 1 -18.48 5.64 0.45
N ASN A 2 -17.37 5.93 -0.24
CA ASN A 2 -16.48 7.04 0.10
C ASN A 2 -17.18 8.38 -0.20
N PRO A 3 -17.33 9.30 0.76
CA PRO A 3 -17.96 10.61 0.55
C PRO A 3 -17.29 11.44 -0.56
N ASP A 4 -16.01 11.21 -0.85
CA ASP A 4 -15.29 11.90 -1.93
C ASP A 4 -15.79 11.54 -3.34
N LEU A 5 -16.43 10.37 -3.49
CA LEU A 5 -17.00 9.91 -4.76
C LEU A 5 -18.22 10.75 -5.19
N HIS A 6 -18.94 11.36 -4.23
CA HIS A 6 -20.11 12.20 -4.50
C HIS A 6 -19.74 13.58 -5.07
N MET A 7 -18.54 14.07 -4.80
CA MET A 7 -18.06 15.39 -5.26
C MET A 7 -17.43 15.34 -6.66
N ALA A 8 -17.29 14.16 -7.27
CA ALA A 8 -16.65 13.97 -8.58
C ALA A 8 -17.31 14.81 -9.70
N GLY A 9 -18.60 15.14 -9.59
CA GLY A 9 -19.31 15.97 -10.56
C GLY A 9 -18.92 17.45 -10.53
N GLU A 10 -18.49 17.99 -9.38
CA GLU A 10 -18.18 19.42 -9.21
C GLU A 10 -16.73 19.76 -9.58
N LEU A 11 -15.85 18.75 -9.68
CA LEU A 11 -14.41 18.92 -9.87
C LEU A 11 -13.97 19.15 -11.33
N LYS A 12 -14.90 19.20 -12.29
CA LYS A 12 -14.59 19.39 -13.73
C LYS A 12 -14.21 20.83 -14.13
N ALA A 13 -14.29 21.81 -13.24
CA ALA A 13 -14.19 23.24 -13.61
C ALA A 13 -12.76 23.82 -13.62
N GLY A 14 -11.72 23.05 -13.27
CA GLY A 14 -10.43 23.64 -12.86
C GLY A 14 -9.17 23.09 -13.53
N GLY A 15 -9.18 22.73 -14.82
CA GLY A 15 -8.01 22.74 -15.75
C GLY A 15 -6.68 22.06 -15.36
N GLY A 16 -6.56 21.44 -14.19
CA GLY A 16 -5.36 20.79 -13.68
C GLY A 16 -5.67 19.35 -13.30
N ASN A 17 -4.68 18.47 -13.48
CA ASN A 17 -4.66 17.10 -12.97
C ASN A 17 -4.65 17.03 -11.42
N LEU A 18 -5.28 18.00 -10.73
CA LEU A 18 -5.22 18.22 -9.29
C LEU A 18 -6.05 17.22 -8.47
N PHE A 19 -6.72 16.24 -9.09
CA PHE A 19 -7.69 15.38 -8.42
C PHE A 19 -7.55 13.90 -8.81
N THR A 20 -6.33 13.40 -9.07
CA THR A 20 -6.15 11.95 -9.18
C THR A 20 -6.47 11.31 -7.82
N ILE A 21 -7.56 10.56 -7.73
CA ILE A 21 -8.01 9.93 -6.48
C ILE A 21 -7.40 8.53 -6.43
N PHE A 22 -6.59 8.28 -5.40
CA PHE A 22 -6.06 6.96 -5.12
C PHE A 22 -7.13 6.13 -4.39
N GLY A 23 -7.44 4.99 -4.97
CA GLY A 23 -8.42 4.01 -4.53
C GLY A 23 -7.83 2.99 -3.57
N GLU A 24 -8.58 1.91 -3.36
CA GLU A 24 -8.17 0.85 -2.44
C GLU A 24 -6.98 0.05 -3.01
N PRO A 25 -6.12 -0.51 -2.14
CA PRO A 25 -5.09 -1.44 -2.59
C PRO A 25 -5.71 -2.73 -3.14
N ASP A 26 -5.21 -3.18 -4.30
CA ASP A 26 -5.50 -4.51 -4.84
C ASP A 26 -4.44 -5.49 -4.34
N VAL A 27 -4.89 -6.53 -3.65
CA VAL A 27 -4.01 -7.54 -3.07
C VAL A 27 -4.55 -8.94 -3.28
N LEU A 28 -3.64 -9.89 -3.48
CA LEU A 28 -3.92 -11.32 -3.44
C LEU A 28 -3.44 -11.89 -2.11
N ILE A 29 -4.29 -12.68 -1.46
CA ILE A 29 -3.95 -13.41 -0.24
C ILE A 29 -3.63 -14.86 -0.61
N HIS A 30 -2.40 -15.27 -0.34
CA HIS A 30 -1.94 -16.65 -0.50
C HIS A 30 -2.12 -17.40 0.82
N ASP A 31 -2.81 -18.53 0.75
CA ASP A 31 -3.02 -19.43 1.88
C ASP A 31 -2.02 -20.59 1.82
N ASP A 32 -1.02 -20.55 2.72
CA ASP A 32 0.01 -21.58 2.84
C ASP A 32 -0.28 -22.54 4.00
N GLY A 33 -1.54 -22.65 4.45
CA GLY A 33 -1.96 -23.49 5.57
C GLY A 33 -1.90 -22.75 6.91
N PRO A 34 -0.91 -23.00 7.79
CA PRO A 34 -0.81 -22.30 9.08
C PRO A 34 -0.36 -20.84 8.96
N ARG A 35 0.08 -20.41 7.77
CA ARG A 35 0.55 -19.06 7.49
C ARG A 35 -0.10 -18.50 6.24
N LEU A 36 -0.14 -17.18 6.17
CA LEU A 36 -0.62 -16.41 5.04
C LEU A 36 0.52 -15.56 4.46
N ARG A 37 0.41 -15.24 3.18
CA ARG A 37 1.19 -14.18 2.51
C ARG A 37 0.23 -13.23 1.79
N VAL A 38 0.62 -11.98 1.67
CA VAL A 38 -0.12 -10.95 0.93
C VAL A 38 0.75 -10.48 -0.22
N GLU A 39 0.21 -10.44 -1.42
CA GLU A 39 0.85 -9.90 -2.60
C GLU A 39 0.12 -8.63 -3.01
N LEU A 40 0.85 -7.51 -3.05
CA LEU A 40 0.36 -6.24 -3.56
C LEU A 40 0.43 -6.25 -5.09
N ARG A 41 -0.71 -6.09 -5.74
CA ARG A 41 -0.83 -6.03 -7.19
C ARG A 41 -0.82 -4.61 -7.74
N GLY A 42 -1.13 -3.63 -6.89
CA GLY A 42 -1.16 -2.22 -7.25
C GLY A 42 -2.15 -1.46 -6.38
N VAL A 43 -2.50 -0.26 -6.83
CA VAL A 43 -3.59 0.52 -6.27
C VAL A 43 -4.51 0.97 -7.40
N ASP A 44 -5.82 1.01 -7.15
CA ASP A 44 -6.72 1.63 -8.12
C ASP A 44 -6.48 3.14 -8.17
N ILE A 45 -6.37 3.71 -9.36
CA ILE A 45 -6.20 5.14 -9.60
C ILE A 45 -7.40 5.63 -10.41
N PHE A 46 -8.21 6.50 -9.81
CA PHE A 46 -9.26 7.18 -10.53
C PHE A 46 -8.73 8.47 -11.14
N LYS A 47 -8.86 8.60 -12.47
CA LYS A 47 -8.48 9.80 -13.24
C LYS A 47 -9.76 10.57 -13.61
N PRO A 48 -10.17 11.62 -12.86
CA PRO A 48 -11.46 12.27 -13.10
C PRO A 48 -11.56 12.97 -14.45
N SER A 49 -10.41 13.37 -15.03
CA SER A 49 -10.34 13.96 -16.36
C SER A 49 -10.79 13.00 -17.46
N LEU A 50 -10.59 11.69 -17.25
CA LEU A 50 -11.00 10.62 -18.17
C LEU A 50 -12.29 9.93 -17.71
N GLY A 51 -12.62 10.00 -16.42
CA GLY A 51 -13.75 9.28 -15.83
C GLY A 51 -13.50 7.77 -15.71
N GLU A 52 -12.24 7.35 -15.74
CA GLU A 52 -11.82 5.94 -15.74
C GLU A 52 -11.06 5.58 -14.46
N VAL A 53 -11.21 4.34 -14.02
CA VAL A 53 -10.38 3.70 -12.99
C VAL A 53 -9.32 2.87 -13.70
N ALA A 54 -8.05 3.12 -13.39
CA ALA A 54 -6.91 2.36 -13.90
C ALA A 54 -6.11 1.83 -12.71
N SER A 55 -5.70 0.57 -12.72
CA SER A 55 -4.81 0.05 -11.67
C SER A 55 -3.37 0.50 -11.95
N SER A 56 -2.68 0.94 -10.91
CA SER A 56 -1.26 1.28 -10.96
C SER A 56 -0.40 0.02 -10.90
N GLU A 57 0.84 0.14 -11.35
CA GLU A 57 1.86 -0.84 -11.03
C GLU A 57 2.34 -0.66 -9.57
N PRO A 58 2.81 -1.72 -8.89
CA PRO A 58 3.34 -1.64 -7.53
C PRO A 58 4.54 -0.68 -7.37
N ASP A 59 5.28 -0.43 -8.46
CA ASP A 59 6.45 0.46 -8.45
C ASP A 59 6.09 1.95 -8.30
N GLU A 60 4.82 2.32 -8.46
CA GLU A 60 4.33 3.69 -8.20
C GLU A 60 3.99 3.93 -6.72
N ILE A 61 4.11 2.89 -5.88
CA ILE A 61 3.76 2.92 -4.46
C ILE A 61 5.01 3.25 -3.64
N ALA A 62 4.97 4.35 -2.90
CA ALA A 62 6.11 4.78 -2.09
C ALA A 62 6.39 3.78 -0.95
N CYS A 63 5.32 3.35 -0.28
CA CYS A 63 5.39 2.27 0.69
C CYS A 63 4.03 1.60 0.90
N TRP A 64 4.08 0.37 1.39
CA TRP A 64 2.90 -0.36 1.82
C TRP A 64 3.15 -1.10 3.14
N PHE A 65 2.09 -1.21 3.92
CA PHE A 65 2.10 -1.72 5.28
C PHE A 65 1.02 -2.77 5.46
N ILE A 66 1.31 -3.75 6.32
CA ILE A 66 0.37 -4.80 6.68
C ILE A 66 0.18 -4.80 8.19
N ASP A 67 -1.07 -4.71 8.59
CA ASP A 67 -1.56 -5.13 9.89
C ASP A 67 -2.03 -6.59 9.76
N THR A 68 -1.25 -7.51 10.32
CA THR A 68 -1.49 -8.96 10.18
C THR A 68 -2.53 -9.52 11.17
N ASP A 69 -3.14 -8.69 12.03
CA ASP A 69 -4.14 -9.08 13.03
C ASP A 69 -4.94 -7.85 13.45
N TYR A 70 -5.73 -7.34 12.50
CA TYR A 70 -6.37 -6.03 12.62
C TYR A 70 -7.57 -6.10 13.56
N ASN A 71 -7.58 -5.21 14.55
CA ASN A 71 -8.55 -5.20 15.63
C ASN A 71 -9.75 -4.27 15.37
N GLU A 72 -9.85 -3.65 14.20
CA GLU A 72 -10.88 -2.66 13.82
C GLU A 72 -10.79 -1.30 14.52
N GLU A 73 -9.85 -1.11 15.45
CA GLU A 73 -9.70 0.15 16.19
C GLU A 73 -8.48 0.95 15.75
N SER A 74 -7.37 0.29 15.48
CA SER A 74 -6.09 0.93 15.21
C SER A 74 -5.25 0.10 14.25
N PHE A 75 -4.60 0.77 13.32
CA PHE A 75 -3.72 0.13 12.37
C PHE A 75 -2.31 0.03 12.97
N PHE A 76 -1.84 -1.20 13.20
CA PHE A 76 -0.49 -1.46 13.66
C PHE A 76 0.36 -1.97 12.51
N VAL A 77 1.37 -1.18 12.13
CA VAL A 77 2.37 -1.58 11.13
C VAL A 77 3.17 -2.77 11.68
N ARG A 78 2.83 -3.98 11.24
CA ARG A 78 3.55 -5.21 11.60
C ARG A 78 4.54 -5.64 10.52
N GLN A 79 4.27 -5.28 9.26
CA GLN A 79 5.21 -5.40 8.14
C GLN A 79 5.19 -4.13 7.30
N ALA A 80 6.33 -3.79 6.71
CA ALA A 80 6.55 -2.59 5.92
C ALA A 80 7.48 -2.84 4.74
N TYR A 81 7.11 -2.26 3.60
CA TYR A 81 7.78 -2.46 2.32
C TYR A 81 7.79 -1.14 1.53
N PHE A 82 8.81 -0.94 0.70
CA PHE A 82 9.12 0.29 -0.01
C PHE A 82 9.58 -0.02 -1.45
N PRO A 83 8.67 -0.44 -2.35
CA PRO A 83 9.04 -0.89 -3.69
C PRO A 83 9.69 0.23 -4.53
N ALA A 84 9.17 1.46 -4.43
CA ALA A 84 9.70 2.62 -5.15
C ALA A 84 10.91 3.32 -4.50
N ALA A 85 11.44 2.77 -3.40
CA ALA A 85 12.50 3.45 -2.67
C ALA A 85 13.87 3.20 -3.30
N ASP A 86 14.34 4.18 -4.06
CA ASP A 86 15.78 4.37 -4.33
C ASP A 86 16.35 5.56 -3.54
N LEU A 87 15.52 6.56 -3.22
CA LEU A 87 15.93 7.82 -2.57
C LEU A 87 16.01 7.78 -1.03
N PRO A 88 15.04 7.21 -0.28
CA PRO A 88 15.09 7.18 1.20
C PRO A 88 16.28 6.38 1.76
N TYR A 89 16.73 5.35 1.02
CA TYR A 89 17.80 4.47 1.46
C TYR A 89 19.18 5.11 1.48
N LYS A 90 19.46 6.07 0.59
CA LYS A 90 20.73 6.80 0.61
C LYS A 90 20.88 7.60 1.91
N ALA A 91 19.77 8.17 2.41
CA ALA A 91 19.74 8.85 3.69
C ALA A 91 19.90 7.85 4.86
N ILE A 92 19.16 6.73 4.86
CA ILE A 92 19.25 5.70 5.90
C ILE A 92 20.67 5.10 5.99
N ARG A 93 21.30 4.77 4.86
CA ARG A 93 22.68 4.26 4.79
C ARG A 93 23.68 5.24 5.38
N THR A 94 23.53 6.52 5.01
CA THR A 94 24.42 7.59 5.48
C THR A 94 24.26 7.82 6.99
N THR A 95 23.04 7.75 7.49
CA THR A 95 22.72 7.99 8.91
C THR A 95 23.10 6.81 9.80
N LEU A 96 22.84 5.56 9.38
CA LEU A 96 23.08 4.38 10.22
C LEU A 96 24.56 3.96 10.28
N LYS A 97 25.42 4.46 9.38
CA LYS A 97 26.87 4.13 9.31
C LYS A 97 27.19 2.63 9.42
N ALA A 98 26.24 1.78 9.04
CA ALA A 98 26.32 0.34 9.12
C ALA A 98 26.28 -0.26 7.72
N GLU A 99 26.92 -1.42 7.54
CA GLU A 99 26.71 -2.25 6.36
C GLU A 99 25.24 -2.68 6.34
N ILE A 100 24.50 -2.21 5.34
CA ILE A 100 23.12 -2.66 5.12
C ILE A 100 23.21 -4.07 4.55
N ASP A 101 22.58 -5.02 5.22
CA ASP A 101 22.36 -6.37 4.70
C ASP A 101 21.58 -6.28 3.37
N GLU A 102 22.22 -6.71 2.28
CA GLU A 102 21.67 -6.66 0.92
C GLU A 102 20.41 -7.52 0.77
N ASP A 103 20.32 -8.65 1.48
CA ASP A 103 19.15 -9.53 1.47
C ASP A 103 17.99 -8.87 2.23
N ALA A 104 18.30 -8.22 3.36
CA ALA A 104 17.32 -7.42 4.08
C ALA A 104 16.81 -6.25 3.21
N ARG A 105 17.69 -5.62 2.41
CA ARG A 105 17.34 -4.55 1.47
C ARG A 105 16.40 -5.03 0.38
N GLU A 106 16.70 -6.16 -0.26
CA GLU A 106 15.85 -6.72 -1.32
C GLU A 106 14.48 -7.11 -0.78
N SER A 107 14.43 -7.66 0.44
CA SER A 107 13.16 -8.02 1.08
C SER A 107 12.24 -6.82 1.38
N LEU A 108 12.79 -5.61 1.52
CA LEU A 108 11.99 -4.39 1.72
C LEU A 108 11.37 -3.89 0.41
N LYS A 109 11.94 -4.22 -0.75
CA LYS A 109 11.37 -3.89 -2.05
C LYS A 109 10.31 -4.89 -2.51
N ALA A 110 10.03 -5.91 -1.71
CA ALA A 110 9.10 -6.96 -2.06
C ALA A 110 7.65 -6.43 -2.17
N THR A 111 6.97 -6.90 -3.20
CA THR A 111 5.51 -6.79 -3.37
C THR A 111 4.77 -7.97 -2.75
N VAL A 112 5.50 -9.05 -2.41
CA VAL A 112 4.98 -10.21 -1.68
C VAL A 112 5.50 -10.18 -0.25
N SER A 113 4.58 -10.30 0.70
CA SER A 113 4.89 -10.25 2.11
C SER A 113 5.65 -11.50 2.57
N ARG A 114 6.43 -11.32 3.64
CA ARG A 114 6.91 -12.45 4.44
C ARG A 114 5.71 -13.21 5.02
N PRO A 115 5.79 -14.55 5.13
CA PRO A 115 4.68 -15.35 5.66
C PRO A 115 4.44 -15.03 7.14
N PHE A 116 3.18 -14.86 7.52
CA PHE A 116 2.75 -14.56 8.89
C PHE A 116 1.66 -15.53 9.38
N PRO A 117 1.51 -15.77 10.69
CA PRO A 117 0.46 -16.63 11.22
C PRO A 117 -0.93 -16.08 10.92
N ARG A 118 -1.94 -16.95 10.86
CA ARG A 118 -3.33 -16.49 10.73
C ARG A 118 -3.73 -15.52 11.85
N PRO A 119 -4.42 -14.41 11.54
CA PRO A 119 -4.89 -13.46 12.54
C PRO A 119 -5.88 -14.12 13.50
N LYS A 120 -5.79 -13.75 14.78
CA LYS A 120 -6.78 -14.16 15.78
C LYS A 120 -8.10 -13.41 15.58
N SER A 121 -8.03 -12.18 15.05
CA SER A 121 -9.19 -11.38 14.70
C SER A 121 -9.92 -11.87 13.44
N GLY A 122 -9.32 -12.81 12.68
CA GLY A 122 -9.82 -13.25 11.38
C GLY A 122 -9.68 -12.19 10.27
N ARG A 123 -8.91 -11.13 10.52
CA ARG A 123 -8.76 -10.01 9.59
C ARG A 123 -7.33 -9.51 9.50
N ILE A 124 -7.00 -9.04 8.31
CA ILE A 124 -5.81 -8.23 8.05
C ILE A 124 -6.23 -6.88 7.49
N ALA A 125 -5.37 -5.87 7.64
CA ALA A 125 -5.52 -4.62 6.93
C ALA A 125 -4.25 -4.32 6.13
N VAL A 126 -4.43 -3.85 4.90
CA VAL A 126 -3.34 -3.40 4.04
C VAL A 126 -3.50 -1.91 3.82
N LYS A 127 -2.42 -1.16 4.03
CA LYS A 127 -2.35 0.27 3.78
C LYS A 127 -1.27 0.56 2.75
N VAL A 128 -1.55 1.42 1.79
CA VAL A 128 -0.59 1.92 0.79
C VAL A 128 -0.46 3.43 0.93
N ILE A 129 0.74 3.94 0.68
CA ILE A 129 1.03 5.38 0.64
C ILE A 129 1.75 5.68 -0.68
N ASN A 130 1.29 6.69 -1.39
CA ASN A 130 1.92 7.14 -2.63
C ASN A 130 3.05 8.16 -2.37
N HIS A 131 3.72 8.62 -3.43
CA HIS A 131 4.79 9.62 -3.31
C HIS A 131 4.34 11.03 -2.89
N LEU A 132 3.05 11.32 -2.99
CA LEU A 132 2.45 12.59 -2.58
C LEU A 132 2.03 12.59 -1.09
N GLY A 133 2.05 11.41 -0.45
CA GLY A 133 1.63 11.22 0.93
C GLY A 133 0.15 10.86 1.10
N ASP A 134 -0.57 10.58 0.03
CA ASP A 134 -1.95 10.09 0.10
C ASP A 134 -1.96 8.65 0.60
N GLU A 135 -2.86 8.35 1.53
CA GLU A 135 -3.01 7.02 2.13
C GLU A 135 -4.33 6.37 1.71
N ALA A 136 -4.27 5.09 1.36
CA ALA A 136 -5.46 4.25 1.19
C ALA A 136 -5.31 2.95 1.97
N MET A 137 -6.42 2.45 2.51
CA MET A 137 -6.43 1.24 3.33
C MET A 137 -7.62 0.36 3.00
N LYS A 138 -7.42 -0.95 3.02
CA LYS A 138 -8.48 -1.95 2.89
C LYS A 138 -8.32 -3.06 3.92
N VAL A 139 -9.45 -3.51 4.45
CA VAL A 139 -9.53 -4.63 5.40
C VAL A 139 -10.00 -5.87 4.67
N PHE A 140 -9.38 -7.01 4.98
CA PHE A 140 -9.69 -8.30 4.38
C PHE A 140 -9.99 -9.32 5.48
N GLY A 141 -11.06 -10.11 5.31
CA GLY A 141 -11.31 -11.30 6.11
C GLY A 141 -10.52 -12.49 5.57
N VAL A 142 -9.96 -13.33 6.45
CA VAL A 142 -9.05 -14.45 6.12
C VAL A 142 -9.24 -15.67 7.02
#